data_AF-A0A974RZS1-F1
#
_entry.id   AF-A0A974RZS1-F1
#
_cell.length_a   1.000
_cell.length_b   1.000
_cell.length_c   1.000
_cell.angle_alpha   90.00
_cell.angle_beta   90.00
_cell.angle_gamma   90.00
#
_symmetry.space_group_name_H-M   'P 1'
#
loop_
_entity.id
_entity.type
_entity.pdbx_description
1 polymer ?
#
loop_
_entity_poly.entity_id
_entity_poly.type
_entity_poly.pdbx_seq_one_letter_code
_entity_poly.pdbx_strand_id
1 'polypeptide(L)' 'MNFQLNLIKDKVEFFEADSLKKLENQIQTQIEANEAILLGVHAVSHQMHVDEHGRRFYSAVVHFKAQ' A
#
# COMPACT_ATOMS: atom_id res chain seq x y z
N MET A 1 10.88 -34.61 2.64
CA MET A 1 10.04 -33.61 1.95
C MET A 1 10.81 -32.31 1.93
N ASN A 2 11.13 -31.74 0.77
CA ASN A 2 11.63 -30.37 0.67
C ASN A 2 10.44 -29.45 0.47
N PHE A 3 10.08 -28.68 1.50
CA PHE A 3 9.11 -27.60 1.37
C PHE A 3 9.82 -26.41 0.74
N GLN A 4 9.58 -26.18 -0.56
CA GLN A 4 10.00 -24.95 -1.23
C GLN A 4 8.87 -23.93 -1.11
N LEU A 5 9.05 -22.95 -0.23
CA LEU A 5 8.16 -21.79 -0.14
C LEU A 5 8.55 -20.79 -1.22
N ASN A 6 7.71 -20.69 -2.26
CA ASN A 6 7.79 -19.59 -3.23
C ASN A 6 7.13 -18.35 -2.63
N LEU A 7 7.90 -17.61 -1.83
CA LEU A 7 7.44 -16.37 -1.20
C LEU A 7 7.41 -15.22 -2.20
N ILE A 8 6.40 -14.37 -2.10
CA ILE A 8 6.37 -13.08 -2.77
C ILE A 8 7.51 -12.24 -2.19
N LYS A 9 8.33 -11.63 -3.06
CA LYS A 9 9.47 -10.80 -2.63
C LYS A 9 9.17 -9.31 -2.67
N ASP A 10 8.40 -8.89 -3.66
CA ASP A 10 8.06 -7.50 -3.92
C ASP A 10 6.59 -7.42 -4.31
N LYS A 11 5.89 -6.44 -3.77
CA LYS A 11 4.50 -6.11 -4.10
C LYS A 11 4.36 -4.60 -4.13
N VAL A 12 3.89 -4.04 -5.24
CA VAL A 12 3.56 -2.62 -5.37
C VAL A 12 2.05 -2.49 -5.40
N GLU A 13 1.50 -1.62 -4.57
CA GLU A 13 0.07 -1.41 -4.45
C GLU A 13 -0.27 0.08 -4.46
N PHE A 14 -1.37 0.42 -5.13
CA PHE A 14 -1.84 1.78 -5.31
C PHE A 14 -3.11 1.98 -4.49
N PHE A 15 -3.15 3.08 -3.75
CA PHE A 15 -4.28 3.46 -2.91
C PHE A 15 -4.79 4.83 -3.31
N GLU A 16 -6.09 5.04 -3.19
CA GLU A 16 -6.71 6.34 -3.39
C GLU A 16 -7.90 6.56 -2.45
N ALA A 17 -8.08 7.80 -2.01
CA ALA A 17 -9.22 8.20 -1.22
C ALA A 17 -9.53 9.69 -1.34
N ASP A 18 -10.76 10.06 -0.96
CA ASP A 18 -11.23 11.45 -0.86
C ASP A 18 -10.71 12.19 0.39
N SER A 19 -9.99 11.50 1.28
CA SER A 19 -9.44 12.05 2.52
C SER A 19 -8.22 11.25 2.97
N LEU A 20 -7.25 11.95 3.56
CA LEU A 20 -6.03 11.33 4.11
C LEU A 20 -6.36 10.21 5.11
N LYS A 21 -7.32 10.43 6.01
CA LYS A 21 -7.73 9.42 7.00
C LYS A 21 -8.21 8.12 6.36
N LYS A 22 -8.96 8.19 5.26
CA LYS A 22 -9.40 6.98 4.55
C LYS A 22 -8.24 6.31 3.84
N LEU A 23 -7.33 7.09 3.24
CA LEU A 23 -6.12 6.57 2.61
C LEU A 23 -5.25 5.81 3.62
N GLU A 24 -5.00 6.42 4.79
CA GLU A 24 -4.25 5.83 5.90
C GLU A 24 -4.89 4.50 6.36
N ASN A 25 -6.21 4.48 6.55
CA ASN A 25 -6.91 3.26 6.96
C ASN A 25 -6.77 2.14 5.93
N GLN A 26 -6.88 2.45 4.62
CA GLN A 26 -6.70 1.45 3.55
C GLN A 26 -5.28 0.87 3.57
N ILE A 27 -4.27 1.74 3.68
CA ILE A 27 -2.86 1.33 3.73
C ILE A 27 -2.61 0.47 4.98
N GLN A 28 -3.13 0.87 6.14
CA GLN A 28 -2.97 0.14 7.40
C GLN A 28 -3.57 -1.27 7.34
N THR A 29 -4.79 -1.41 6.82
CA THR A 29 -5.40 -2.74 6.60
C THR A 29 -4.53 -3.62 5.70
N GLN A 30 -3.91 -3.04 4.67
CA GLN A 30 -3.07 -3.79 3.76
C GLN A 30 -1.69 -4.15 4.34
N ILE A 31 -1.15 -3.33 5.25
CA ILE A 31 0.05 -3.66 6.04
C ILE A 31 -0.23 -4.92 6.86
N GLU A 32 -1.32 -4.95 7.63
CA GLU A 32 -1.69 -6.09 8.47
C GLU A 32 -1.88 -7.38 7.66
N ALA A 33 -2.51 -7.28 6.48
CA ALA A 33 -2.66 -8.42 5.58
C ALA A 33 -1.31 -8.89 4.98
N ASN A 34 -0.37 -7.98 4.73
CA ASN A 34 0.94 -8.29 4.16
C ASN A 34 1.91 -8.89 5.18
N GLU A 35 1.76 -8.58 6.48
CA GLU A 35 2.52 -9.23 7.55
C GLU A 35 2.30 -10.75 7.57
N ALA A 36 1.07 -11.21 7.30
CA ALA A 36 0.73 -12.63 7.23
C ALA A 36 1.48 -13.38 6.11
N ILE A 37 2.01 -12.67 5.12
CA ILE A 37 2.81 -13.21 4.01
C ILE A 37 4.26 -12.73 4.03
N LEU A 38 4.74 -12.26 5.19
CA LEU A 38 6.12 -11.85 5.46
C LEU A 38 6.60 -10.64 4.62
N LEU A 39 5.68 -9.79 4.19
CA LEU A 39 5.99 -8.54 3.51
C LEU A 39 5.85 -7.36 4.49
N GLY A 40 6.85 -6.46 4.51
CA GLY A 40 6.83 -5.19 5.23
C GLY A 40 6.86 -3.99 4.29
N VAL A 41 6.60 -2.78 4.81
CA VAL A 41 6.68 -1.54 4.02
C VAL A 41 8.15 -1.21 3.72
N HIS A 42 8.49 -1.15 2.43
CA HIS A 42 9.80 -0.71 1.97
C HIS A 42 9.84 0.78 1.65
N ALA A 43 8.82 1.27 0.93
CA ALA A 43 8.71 2.67 0.56
C ALA A 43 7.25 3.09 0.35
N VAL A 44 6.98 4.38 0.60
CA VAL A 44 5.67 5.00 0.34
C VAL A 44 5.89 6.32 -0.39
N SER A 45 5.18 6.52 -1.49
CA SER A 45 5.15 7.80 -2.22
C SER A 45 3.72 8.32 -2.26
N HIS A 46 3.52 9.60 -1.94
CA HIS A 46 2.20 10.23 -1.90
C HIS A 46 2.02 11.23 -3.04
N GLN A 47 0.80 11.31 -3.56
CA GLN A 47 0.39 12.35 -4.49
C GLN A 47 -0.98 12.91 -4.07
N MET A 48 -1.17 14.20 -4.34
CA MET A 48 -2.46 14.86 -4.14
C MET A 48 -2.80 15.66 -5.39
N HIS A 49 -4.05 15.53 -5.84
CA HIS A 49 -4.59 16.26 -6.97
C HIS A 49 -5.90 16.93 -6.56
N VAL A 50 -6.12 18.14 -7.06
CA VAL A 50 -7.38 18.87 -6.93
C VAL A 50 -7.97 18.99 -8.32
N ASP A 51 -9.20 18.49 -8.50
CA ASP A 51 -9.89 18.60 -9.80
C ASP A 51 -10.42 20.02 -10.04
N GLU A 52 -10.96 20.25 -11.24
CA GLU A 52 -11.53 21.54 -11.65
C GLU A 52 -12.75 21.97 -10.79
N HIS A 53 -13.35 21.03 -10.06
CA HIS A 53 -14.48 21.26 -9.15
C HIS A 53 -14.04 21.43 -7.68
N GLY A 54 -12.73 21.45 -7.40
CA GLY A 54 -12.18 21.60 -6.06
C GLY A 54 -12.17 20.34 -5.21
N ARG A 55 -12.49 19.16 -5.77
CA ARG A 55 -12.43 17.87 -5.06
C ARG A 55 -10.98 17.43 -4.92
N ARG A 56 -10.64 16.99 -3.71
CA ARG A 56 -9.30 16.52 -3.38
C ARG A 56 -9.24 15.01 -3.54
N PHE A 57 -8.23 14.55 -4.26
CA PHE A 57 -7.88 13.15 -4.40
C PHE A 57 -6.51 12.95 -3.77
N TYR A 58 -6.44 12.04 -2.81
CA TYR A 58 -5.20 11.62 -2.19
C TYR A 58 -4.87 10.22 -2.70
N SER A 59 -3.64 10.02 -3.16
CA SER A 59 -3.17 8.71 -3.60
C SER A 59 -1.81 8.39 -3.00
N ALA A 60 -1.53 7.10 -2.90
CA ALA A 60 -0.24 6.60 -2.47
C ALA A 60 0.15 5.35 -3.27
N VAL A 61 1.46 5.22 -3.53
CA VAL A 61 2.08 4.00 -4.00
C VAL A 61 2.87 3.42 -2.85
N VAL A 62 2.54 2.20 -2.43
CA VAL A 62 3.25 1.48 -1.37
C VAL A 62 4.00 0.31 -1.98
N HIS A 63 5.31 0.30 -1.81
CA HIS A 63 6.16 -0.84 -2.12
C HIS A 63 6.32 -1.67 -0.85
N PHE A 64 5.74 -2.86 -0.85
CA PHE A 64 5.96 -3.88 0.15
C PHE A 64 7.05 -4.85 -0.31
N LYS A 65 7.91 -5.26 0.61
CA LYS A 65 9.04 -6.14 0.33
C LYS A 65 9.18 -7.18 1.43
N ALA A 66 9.65 -8.38 1.06
CA ALA A 66 10.04 -9.38 2.03
C ALA A 66 11.10 -8.78 2.98
N GLN A 67 10.95 -9.05 4.27
CA GLN A 67 11.93 -8.63 5.29
C GLN A 67 13.34 -9.18 5.00
#